data_AF-A0A645JNR2-F1
#
_entry.id   AF-A0A645JNR2-F1
#
_cell.length_a   1.000
_cell.length_b   1.000
_cell.length_c   1.000
_cell.angle_alpha   90.00
_cell.angle_beta   90.00
_cell.angle_gamma   90.00
#
_symmetry.space_group_name_H-M   'P 1'
#
loop_
_entity.id
_entity.type
_entity.pdbx_description
1 polymer ?
#
loop_
_entity_poly.entity_id
_entity_poly.type
_entity_poly.pdbx_seq_one_letter_code
_entity_poly.pdbx_strand_id
1 'polypeptide(L)'
;MVMGPNGAGKSTLANSIMGNPRYEVTEGSIWFDGEEITEEAVDERARRGIFMSFQSPLEIQGITVENFLRTAKGTVSGEPQKALAFRKLLKE
;
A
#
# COMPACT_ATOMS: atom_id res chain seq x y z
N MET A 1 -12.99 -0.37 -14.09
CA MET A 1 -13.53 0.62 -13.12
C MET A 1 -14.65 -0.07 -12.36
N VAL A 2 -14.59 -0.13 -11.02
CA VAL A 2 -15.67 -0.71 -10.19
C VAL A 2 -16.55 0.44 -9.72
N MET A 3 -17.81 0.46 -10.14
CA MET A 3 -18.78 1.53 -9.85
C MET A 3 -20.02 0.97 -9.14
N GLY A 4 -20.78 1.84 -8.47
CA GLY A 4 -21.99 1.45 -7.73
C GLY A 4 -22.30 2.42 -6.58
N PRO A 5 -23.50 2.34 -5.99
CA PRO A 5 -23.93 3.26 -4.93
C PRO A 5 -23.10 3.11 -3.65
N ASN A 6 -23.14 4.11 -2.77
CA ASN A 6 -22.52 4.00 -1.45
C ASN A 6 -23.14 2.83 -0.67
N GLY A 7 -22.29 2.07 0.03
CA GLY A 7 -22.72 0.83 0.69
C GLY A 7 -22.71 -0.44 -0.20
N ALA A 8 -22.55 -0.33 -1.52
CA ALA A 8 -22.50 -1.50 -2.43
C ALA A 8 -21.22 -2.36 -2.31
N GLY A 9 -20.41 -2.19 -1.27
CA GLY A 9 -19.21 -3.00 -1.04
C GLY A 9 -17.95 -2.60 -1.82
N LYS A 10 -17.96 -1.54 -2.63
CA LYS A 10 -16.77 -1.10 -3.41
C LYS A 10 -15.52 -0.89 -2.54
N SER A 11 -15.68 -0.14 -1.46
CA SER A 11 -14.58 0.12 -0.52
C SER A 11 -14.23 -1.14 0.28
N THR A 12 -15.22 -1.97 0.61
CA THR A 12 -15.00 -3.28 1.25
C THR A 12 -14.12 -4.16 0.38
N LEU A 13 -14.45 -4.32 -0.90
CA LEU A 13 -13.66 -5.09 -1.88
C LEU A 13 -12.22 -4.60 -1.95
N ALA A 14 -12.01 -3.30 -2.10
CA ALA A 14 -10.67 -2.75 -2.19
C ALA A 14 -9.86 -3.00 -0.90
N ASN A 15 -10.49 -2.84 0.27
CA ASN A 15 -9.84 -3.13 1.56
C ASN A 15 -9.55 -4.62 1.78
N SER A 16 -10.44 -5.51 1.35
CA SER A 16 -10.22 -6.97 1.39
C SER A 16 -9.05 -7.38 0.48
N ILE A 17 -8.94 -6.81 -0.73
CA ILE A 17 -7.80 -7.04 -1.63
C ILE A 17 -6.48 -6.58 -0.99
N MET A 18 -6.50 -5.45 -0.29
CA MET A 18 -5.30 -4.95 0.42
C MET A 18 -4.96 -5.72 1.70
N GLY A 19 -5.80 -6.67 2.15
CA GLY A 19 -5.57 -7.42 3.39
C GLY A 19 -5.84 -6.61 4.66
N ASN A 20 -6.71 -5.59 4.61
CA ASN A 20 -7.03 -4.78 5.78
C ASN A 20 -7.60 -5.66 6.91
N PRO A 21 -6.99 -5.67 8.12
CA PRO A 21 -7.35 -6.59 9.20
C PRO A 21 -8.75 -6.39 9.78
N ARG A 22 -9.46 -5.32 9.38
CA ARG A 22 -10.87 -5.11 9.73
C ARG A 22 -11.83 -5.99 8.92
N TYR A 23 -11.36 -6.66 7.88
CA TYR A 23 -12.17 -7.47 6.99
C TYR A 23 -11.65 -8.90 6.95
N GLU A 24 -12.58 -9.85 6.92
CA GLU A 24 -12.31 -11.28 6.79
C GLU A 24 -12.86 -11.75 5.45
N VAL A 25 -12.07 -12.53 4.71
CA VAL A 25 -12.52 -13.19 3.48
C VAL A 25 -13.16 -14.50 3.91
N THR A 26 -14.49 -14.55 3.97
CA THR A 26 -15.20 -15.75 4.46
C THR A 26 -15.21 -16.88 3.44
N GLU A 27 -15.19 -16.55 2.14
CA GLU A 27 -15.23 -17.50 1.03
C GLU A 27 -14.52 -16.91 -0.20
N GLY A 28 -14.06 -17.81 -1.09
CA GLY A 28 -13.33 -17.43 -2.31
C GLY A 28 -11.84 -17.22 -2.06
N SER A 29 -11.14 -16.74 -3.09
CA SER A 29 -9.69 -16.51 -3.04
C SER A 29 -9.30 -15.29 -3.86
N ILE A 30 -8.18 -14.67 -3.48
CA ILE A 30 -7.61 -13.50 -4.16
C ILE A 30 -6.31 -13.94 -4.81
N TRP A 31 -6.18 -13.72 -6.12
CA TRP A 31 -5.01 -14.11 -6.89
C TRP A 31 -4.34 -12.87 -7.47
N PHE A 32 -3.00 -12.82 -7.40
CA PHE A 32 -2.18 -11.77 -7.99
C PHE A 32 -0.92 -12.39 -8.60
N ASP A 33 -0.71 -12.14 -9.89
CA ASP A 33 0.37 -12.70 -10.70
C ASP A 33 0.51 -14.23 -10.61
N GLY A 34 -0.64 -14.92 -10.61
CA GLY A 34 -0.69 -16.38 -10.59
C GLY A 34 -0.46 -17.02 -9.21
N GLU A 35 -0.29 -16.23 -8.16
CA GLU A 35 -0.17 -16.70 -6.78
C GLU A 35 -1.38 -16.25 -5.95
N GLU A 36 -1.84 -17.13 -5.07
CA GLU A 36 -2.91 -16.82 -4.13
C GLU A 36 -2.38 -15.99 -2.97
N ILE A 37 -3.05 -14.87 -2.68
CA ILE A 37 -2.66 -13.90 -1.64
C ILE A 37 -3.70 -13.76 -0.53
N THR A 38 -4.71 -14.62 -0.49
CA THR A 38 -5.88 -14.48 0.40
C THR A 38 -5.48 -14.28 1.87
N GLU A 39 -4.47 -15.03 2.32
CA GLU A 39 -3.96 -15.04 3.69
C GLU A 39 -2.71 -14.17 3.90
N GLU A 40 -2.19 -13.53 2.86
CA GLU A 40 -0.99 -12.68 2.97
C GLU A 40 -1.30 -11.42 3.79
N ALA A 41 -0.32 -10.99 4.60
CA ALA A 41 -0.41 -9.74 5.33
C ALA A 41 -0.33 -8.52 4.40
N VAL A 42 -0.81 -7.36 4.88
CA VAL A 42 -0.82 -6.10 4.11
C VAL A 42 0.57 -5.74 3.58
N ASP A 43 1.63 -5.92 4.38
CA ASP A 43 2.99 -5.55 4.00
C ASP A 43 3.58 -6.51 2.96
N GLU A 44 3.20 -7.79 2.98
CA GLU A 44 3.59 -8.78 1.98
C GLU A 44 2.97 -8.41 0.62
N ARG A 45 1.66 -8.14 0.59
CA ARG A 45 0.94 -7.67 -0.60
C ARG A 45 1.55 -6.38 -1.17
N ALA A 46 1.92 -5.44 -0.30
CA ALA A 46 2.57 -4.20 -0.71
C ALA A 46 3.95 -4.43 -1.35
N ARG A 47 4.75 -5.38 -0.83
CA ARG A 47 6.04 -5.75 -1.43
C ARG A 47 5.88 -6.42 -2.80
N ARG A 48 4.76 -7.10 -3.06
CA ARG A 48 4.40 -7.65 -4.38
C ARG A 48 3.97 -6.57 -5.38
N GLY A 49 3.88 -5.31 -4.96
CA GLY A 49 3.56 -4.17 -5.84
C GLY A 49 2.09 -3.74 -5.81
N ILE A 50 1.28 -4.30 -4.91
CA ILE A 50 -0.11 -3.90 -4.72
C ILE A 50 -0.14 -2.60 -3.92
N PHE A 51 -0.76 -1.56 -4.46
CA PHE A 51 -0.84 -0.25 -3.83
C PHE A 51 -2.28 0.27 -3.80
N MET A 52 -2.65 0.85 -2.67
CA MET A 52 -3.89 1.61 -2.52
C MET A 52 -3.56 3.05 -2.14
N SER A 53 -3.97 3.99 -2.99
CA SER A 53 -3.89 5.40 -2.66
C SER A 53 -4.94 5.76 -1.62
N PHE A 54 -4.53 6.48 -0.57
CA PHE A 54 -5.47 7.07 0.37
C PHE A 54 -6.01 8.39 -0.19
N GLN A 55 -7.31 8.64 0.00
CA GLN A 55 -7.91 9.92 -0.37
C GLN A 55 -7.40 11.06 0.53
N SER A 56 -7.15 10.76 1.81
CA SER A 56 -6.53 11.66 2.78
C SER A 56 -5.45 10.88 3.54
N PRO A 57 -4.16 11.15 3.30
CA PRO A 57 -3.08 10.55 4.07
C PRO A 57 -3.21 10.97 5.55
N LEU A 58 -2.92 10.06 6.47
CA LEU A 58 -2.80 10.41 7.89
C LEU A 58 -1.50 11.22 8.08
N GLU A 59 -1.61 12.38 8.69
CA GLU A 59 -0.44 13.16 9.11
C GLU A 59 0.13 12.58 10.39
N ILE A 60 1.44 12.25 10.37
CA ILE A 60 2.17 11.79 11.55
C ILE A 60 3.11 12.91 11.98
N GLN A 61 2.88 13.48 13.17
CA GLN A 61 3.73 14.54 13.70
C GLN A 61 5.19 14.07 13.81
N GLY A 62 6.11 14.92 13.33
CA GLY A 62 7.54 14.64 13.32
C GLY A 62 8.04 13.79 12.15
N ILE A 63 7.16 13.29 11.26
CA ILE A 63 7.56 12.57 10.06
C ILE A 63 7.28 13.43 8.82
N THR A 64 8.34 13.88 8.16
CA THR A 64 8.21 14.59 6.88
C THR A 64 7.95 13.60 5.75
N VAL A 65 7.26 14.08 4.70
CA VAL A 65 7.03 13.30 3.46
C VAL A 65 8.36 12.83 2.86
N GLU A 66 9.40 13.68 2.87
CA GLU A 66 10.75 13.32 2.42
C GLU A 66 11.29 12.11 3.19
N ASN A 67 11.24 12.14 4.53
CA ASN A 67 11.74 11.04 5.35
C ASN A 67 10.93 9.75 5.13
N PHE A 68 9.61 9.86 5.01
CA PHE A 68 8.75 8.71 4.73
C PHE A 68 9.11 8.05 3.39
N LEU A 69 9.18 8.82 2.31
CA LEU A 69 9.52 8.32 0.98
C LEU A 69 10.95 7.75 0.92
N ARG A 70 11.89 8.38 1.63
CA ARG A 70 13.28 7.91 1.72
C ARG A 70 13.36 6.53 2.38
N THR A 71 12.64 6.34 3.49
CA THR A 71 12.55 5.05 4.16
C THR A 71 11.86 4.02 3.28
N ALA A 72 10.72 4.35 2.68
CA ALA A 72 9.99 3.44 1.79
C ALA A 72 10.86 2.96 0.61
N LYS A 73 11.58 3.88 -0.06
CA LYS A 73 12.50 3.53 -1.14
C LYS A 73 13.66 2.67 -0.65
N GLY A 74 14.19 2.96 0.54
CA GLY A 74 15.25 2.13 1.15
C GLY A 74 14.78 0.70 1.40
N THR A 75 13.58 0.52 1.93
CA THR A 75 12.98 -0.80 2.16
C THR A 75 12.75 -1.57 0.86
N VAL A 76 12.26 -0.91 -0.19
CA VAL A 76 11.99 -1.56 -1.49
C VAL A 76 13.28 -1.90 -2.25
N SER A 77 14.26 -1.00 -2.25
CA SER A 77 15.53 -1.21 -2.98
C SER A 77 16.54 -2.09 -2.23
N GLY A 78 16.36 -2.28 -0.91
CA GLY A 78 17.37 -2.89 -0.05
C GLY A 78 18.59 -2.00 0.22
N GLU A 79 18.62 -0.77 -0.30
CA GLU A 79 19.77 0.13 -0.22
C GLU A 79 19.48 1.40 0.62
N PRO A 80 20.38 1.80 1.53
CA PRO A 80 20.23 3.03 2.29
C PRO A 80 20.21 4.25 1.36
N GLN A 81 19.15 5.06 1.46
CA GLN A 81 19.02 6.28 0.66
C GLN A 81 19.73 7.45 1.36
N LYS A 82 20.82 7.96 0.77
CA LYS A 82 21.55 9.13 1.31
C LYS A 82 20.68 10.39 1.25
N ALA A 83 20.60 11.13 2.36
CA ALA A 83 19.72 12.30 2.50
C ALA A 83 19.89 13.34 1.37
N LEU A 84 21.12 13.79 1.13
CA LEU A 84 21.43 14.80 0.12
C LEU A 84 21.10 14.34 -1.30
N ALA A 85 21.42 13.09 -1.64
CA ALA A 85 21.14 12.53 -2.96
C ALA A 85 19.63 12.37 -3.18
N PHE A 86 18.91 11.88 -2.17
CA PHE A 86 17.46 11.71 -2.23
C PHE A 86 16.73 13.04 -2.35
N ARG A 87 17.19 14.07 -1.63
CA ARG A 87 16.63 15.42 -1.72
C ARG A 87 16.88 16.08 -3.08
N LYS A 88 17.94 15.71 -3.79
CA LYS A 88 18.17 16.14 -5.18
C LYS A 88 17.19 15.43 -6.13
N LEU A 89 17.01 14.12 -5.96
CA LEU A 89 16.05 13.32 -6.74
C LEU A 89 14.61 13.84 -6.64
N LEU A 90 14.16 14.27 -5.45
CA LEU A 90 12.80 14.82 -5.27
C LEU A 90 12.57 16.18 -5.94
N LYS A 91 13.63 16.86 -6.39
CA LYS A 91 13.54 18.17 -7.05
C LYS A 91 13.59 18.08 -8.57
N GLU A 92 13.88 16.90 -9.10
CA GLU A 92 13.76 16.57 -10.53
C GLU A 92 12.31 16.18 -10.83
#